data_AF-A0AAE3U893-F1
#
_entry.id   AF-A0AAE3U893-F1
#
_cell.length_a   1.000
_cell.length_b   1.000
_cell.length_c   1.000
_cell.angle_alpha   90.00
_cell.angle_beta   90.00
_cell.angle_gamma   90.00
#
_symmetry.space_group_name_H-M   'P 1'
#
loop_
_entity.id
_entity.type
_entity.pdbx_description
1 polymer ?
#
loop_
_entity_poly.entity_id
_entity_poly.type
_entity_poly.pdbx_seq_one_letter_code
_entity_poly.pdbx_strand_id
1 'polypeptide(L)'
;MISTFPSLVAAFAAYPDCIGIQIYEKIYNSLTIEYRLAFARPDGVFFEKVTILSEDQDLVEQEILSQTHWQVLVLSMRSSVGYLARKIAPQISVFKNLKELIIEFDYPEYPTFPVSLNGLPLLEKLSIQEATVEINEPLTQVKSFSLNKGKLSQLEELLSFLNPDVLTYLAIRETTLTQLPESLIQFTQLEVLDLGQNEIEVLPEGIMQMEKLKNLSLYNSPLQNVGGVRDAAVLKLIQECSKRKLSQSVRAVYLNLFQNNLTSADSMPTEDLLRALSFGLLNERAMPLLEKRIASPFQMGADLSRQQVSVLGKMKGYSSEEIIEQFKRNNIQASDRLTPQTTLVCIGEQLTQKQTEEICKRKLPIALPVHVRDSLQQLEVPYLVESDTSVHENLLRLINSLDEGNSKLAAEIMLAGGIPEPLLYPVLLLNALRGKEYSTHFKKVLEKYLPRKQYEVIQKQQKAGFYKTVDELFKNPLFSVVETARAGLSLFALDERTRQVGSNDHNFYRQFHYIVKRCFVAGGDPARLAYQAQLEGTTLNVLFSDDSFFGKFKLPVEILEFEQIEKIICAQSVINEVASNQKTLKKMKNLKELVLYHFAAKSNYYTDVQYIKKLQEDVILLKQNFPHLQITLQTY
;
A
#
# COMPACT_ATOMS: atom_id res chain seq x y z
N MET A 1 32.32 -33.62 7.72
CA MET A 1 32.64 -34.94 8.25
C MET A 1 31.69 -35.28 9.40
N ILE A 2 30.77 -36.23 9.21
CA ILE A 2 29.98 -36.77 10.35
C ILE A 2 30.93 -37.66 11.14
N SER A 3 31.37 -37.22 12.32
CA SER A 3 32.12 -38.06 13.24
C SER A 3 31.15 -38.94 14.03
N THR A 4 31.23 -40.27 13.87
CA THR A 4 30.45 -41.22 14.66
C THR A 4 31.25 -41.66 15.88
N PHE A 5 30.73 -41.39 17.08
CA PHE A 5 31.30 -41.84 18.34
C PHE A 5 30.54 -43.05 18.88
N PRO A 6 31.21 -43.99 19.57
CA PRO A 6 30.57 -45.16 20.15
C PRO A 6 29.73 -44.86 21.41
N SER A 7 29.92 -43.69 22.05
CA SER A 7 29.14 -43.25 23.23
C SER A 7 29.13 -41.71 23.37
N LEU A 8 28.20 -41.17 24.17
CA LEU A 8 28.17 -39.74 24.53
C LEU A 8 29.43 -39.31 25.29
N VAL A 9 29.92 -40.14 26.21
CA VAL A 9 31.14 -39.88 27.00
C VAL A 9 32.33 -39.59 26.06
N ALA A 10 32.48 -40.40 25.01
CA ALA A 10 33.56 -40.21 24.03
C ALA A 10 33.38 -38.92 23.21
N ALA A 11 32.14 -38.55 22.90
CA ALA A 11 31.84 -37.30 22.22
C ALA A 11 32.13 -36.07 23.10
N PHE A 12 31.75 -36.10 24.39
CA PHE A 12 32.04 -35.01 25.33
C PHE A 12 33.53 -34.86 25.60
N ALA A 13 34.25 -35.97 25.76
CA ALA A 13 35.70 -35.96 25.92
C ALA A 13 36.45 -35.38 24.71
N ALA A 14 35.89 -35.49 23.50
CA ALA A 14 36.47 -34.91 22.29
C ALA A 14 36.26 -33.38 22.19
N TYR A 15 35.32 -32.82 22.95
CA TYR A 15 34.98 -31.39 22.94
C TYR A 15 34.98 -30.78 24.36
N PRO A 16 36.12 -30.80 25.07
CA PRO A 16 36.18 -30.37 26.48
C PRO A 16 35.98 -28.86 26.69
N ASP A 17 36.26 -28.04 25.67
CA ASP A 17 36.11 -26.58 25.74
C ASP A 17 34.69 -26.11 25.37
N CYS A 18 33.77 -27.05 25.20
CA CYS A 18 32.41 -26.76 24.79
C CYS A 18 31.61 -26.09 25.92
N ILE A 19 30.93 -24.99 25.62
CA ILE A 19 30.13 -24.25 26.60
C ILE A 19 28.64 -24.52 26.46
N GLY A 20 28.22 -25.40 25.56
CA GLY A 20 26.81 -25.69 25.38
C GLY A 20 26.51 -26.73 24.33
N ILE A 21 25.26 -27.12 24.23
CA ILE A 21 24.88 -28.20 23.32
C ILE A 21 23.53 -27.93 22.69
N GLN A 22 23.39 -28.36 21.44
CA GLN A 22 22.12 -28.49 20.77
C GLN A 22 21.84 -29.96 20.52
N ILE A 23 20.68 -30.40 20.97
CA ILE A 23 20.29 -31.81 20.94
C ILE A 23 19.07 -31.93 20.05
N TYR A 24 19.20 -32.75 19.01
CA TYR A 24 18.10 -33.16 18.16
C TYR A 24 17.82 -34.64 18.35
N GLU A 25 16.56 -34.97 18.61
CA GLU A 25 16.09 -36.34 18.76
C GLU A 25 15.24 -36.75 17.55
N LYS A 26 15.57 -37.89 16.92
CA LYS A 26 14.79 -38.48 15.83
C LYS A 26 14.66 -39.99 16.00
N ILE A 27 13.46 -40.53 15.83
CA ILE A 27 13.24 -41.98 15.80
C ILE A 27 13.93 -42.57 14.56
N TYR A 28 14.87 -43.49 14.77
CA TYR A 28 15.56 -44.18 13.69
C TYR A 28 14.81 -45.45 13.27
N ASN A 29 14.37 -46.24 14.25
CA ASN A 29 13.49 -47.41 14.09
C ASN A 29 12.64 -47.60 15.36
N SER A 30 11.91 -48.73 15.50
CA SER A 30 11.00 -48.98 16.63
C SER A 30 11.67 -49.07 18.02
N LEU A 31 12.99 -49.24 18.09
CA LEU A 31 13.75 -49.44 19.35
C LEU A 31 14.94 -48.48 19.50
N THR A 32 15.43 -47.90 18.41
CA THR A 32 16.64 -47.07 18.38
C THR A 32 16.29 -45.60 18.11
N ILE A 33 16.84 -44.71 18.93
CA ILE A 33 16.76 -43.27 18.74
C ILE A 33 18.09 -42.74 18.19
N GLU A 34 18.01 -41.90 17.17
CA GLU A 34 19.11 -41.10 16.62
C GLU A 34 19.17 -39.76 17.36
N TYR A 35 20.24 -39.54 18.11
CA TYR A 35 20.57 -38.26 18.71
C TYR A 35 21.61 -37.56 17.84
N ARG A 36 21.29 -36.34 17.38
CA ARG A 36 22.26 -35.47 16.72
C ARG A 36 22.62 -34.34 17.66
N LEU A 37 23.88 -34.31 18.07
CA LEU A 37 24.44 -33.34 18.99
C LEU A 37 25.27 -32.33 18.21
N ALA A 38 25.06 -31.05 18.46
CA ALA A 38 25.97 -29.99 18.01
C ALA A 38 26.53 -29.27 19.23
N PHE A 39 27.84 -29.03 19.22
CA PHE A 39 28.57 -28.47 20.36
C PHE A 39 28.79 -26.97 20.17
N ALA A 40 28.47 -26.17 21.18
CA ALA A 40 28.64 -24.72 21.18
C ALA A 40 30.03 -24.33 21.68
N ARG A 41 30.77 -23.57 20.87
CA ARG A 41 32.03 -22.96 21.27
C ARG A 41 31.82 -21.73 22.15
N PRO A 42 32.87 -21.26 22.87
CA PRO A 42 32.83 -20.00 23.60
C PRO A 42 32.42 -18.77 22.77
N ASP A 43 32.61 -18.82 21.45
CA ASP A 43 32.19 -17.78 20.50
C ASP A 43 30.70 -17.87 20.11
N GLY A 44 29.96 -18.85 20.63
CA GLY A 44 28.54 -19.09 20.37
C GLY A 44 28.25 -19.87 19.09
N VAL A 45 29.27 -20.27 18.32
CA VAL A 45 29.07 -21.02 17.08
C VAL A 45 28.96 -22.51 17.37
N PHE A 46 27.88 -23.11 16.87
CA PHE A 46 27.72 -24.56 16.86
C PHE A 46 28.54 -25.17 15.73
N PHE A 47 29.29 -26.23 16.02
CA PHE A 47 30.06 -26.99 15.03
C PHE A 47 29.74 -28.49 15.09
N GLU A 48 30.42 -29.26 14.24
CA GLU A 48 29.94 -30.47 13.57
C GLU A 48 29.11 -31.49 14.39
N LYS A 49 28.06 -32.00 13.71
CA LYS A 49 27.04 -32.90 14.25
C LYS A 49 27.61 -34.28 14.59
N VAL A 50 27.61 -34.61 15.86
CA VAL A 50 27.82 -35.98 16.34
C VAL A 50 26.50 -36.72 16.28
N THR A 51 26.46 -37.84 15.58
CA THR A 51 25.30 -38.73 15.56
C THR A 51 25.58 -39.92 16.46
N ILE A 52 24.66 -40.16 17.40
CA ILE A 52 24.70 -41.31 18.31
C ILE A 52 23.39 -42.07 18.15
N LEU A 53 23.49 -43.38 17.98
CA LEU A 53 22.36 -44.29 18.01
C LEU A 53 22.35 -44.96 19.39
N SER A 54 21.28 -44.80 20.15
CA SER A 54 21.12 -45.47 21.44
C SER A 54 19.75 -46.12 21.56
N GLU A 55 19.72 -47.30 22.18
CA GLU A 55 18.52 -47.98 22.64
C GLU A 55 18.24 -47.67 24.12
N ASP A 56 19.26 -47.22 24.87
CA ASP A 56 19.16 -46.84 26.28
C ASP A 56 19.04 -45.32 26.40
N GLN A 57 17.83 -44.85 26.70
CA GLN A 57 17.50 -43.43 26.79
C GLN A 57 17.82 -42.84 28.17
N ASP A 58 17.78 -43.68 29.21
CA ASP A 58 18.09 -43.30 30.60
C ASP A 58 19.58 -42.97 30.73
N LEU A 59 20.43 -43.77 30.08
CA LEU A 59 21.87 -43.51 30.04
C LEU A 59 22.19 -42.17 29.36
N VAL A 60 21.52 -41.85 28.25
CA VAL A 60 21.71 -40.59 27.51
C VAL A 60 21.31 -39.39 28.37
N GLU A 61 20.17 -39.49 29.05
CA GLU A 61 19.71 -38.49 30.01
C GLU A 61 20.73 -38.25 31.13
N GLN A 62 21.18 -39.31 31.81
CA GLN A 62 22.14 -39.21 32.92
C GLN A 62 23.45 -38.56 32.49
N GLU A 63 23.97 -38.95 31.33
CA GLU A 63 25.22 -38.40 30.80
C GLU A 63 25.09 -36.90 30.51
N ILE A 64 23.94 -36.46 29.98
CA ILE A 64 23.65 -35.04 29.76
C ILE A 64 23.51 -34.27 31.07
N LEU A 65 22.75 -34.80 32.04
CA LEU A 65 22.54 -34.15 33.33
C LEU A 65 23.83 -34.04 34.17
N SER A 66 24.83 -34.89 33.88
CA SER A 66 26.16 -34.79 34.50
C SER A 66 26.94 -33.53 34.06
N GLN A 67 26.61 -32.95 32.90
CA GLN A 67 27.34 -31.84 32.28
C GLN A 67 26.84 -30.47 32.79
N THR A 68 27.06 -30.20 34.07
CA THR A 68 26.51 -29.01 34.76
C THR A 68 27.17 -27.67 34.37
N HIS A 69 28.24 -27.69 33.56
CA HIS A 69 29.07 -26.52 33.25
C HIS A 69 28.56 -25.68 32.08
N TRP A 70 27.54 -26.14 31.34
CA TRP A 70 27.06 -25.47 30.14
C TRP A 70 26.41 -24.11 30.42
N GLN A 71 26.68 -23.18 29.51
CA GLN A 71 26.11 -21.85 29.42
C GLN A 71 25.00 -21.75 28.36
N VAL A 72 25.00 -22.64 27.35
CA VAL A 72 23.99 -22.66 26.29
C VAL A 72 23.38 -24.06 26.18
N LEU A 73 22.06 -24.15 26.15
CA LEU A 73 21.36 -25.42 25.97
C LEU A 73 20.21 -25.23 25.00
N VAL A 74 20.24 -26.00 23.91
CA VAL A 74 19.17 -26.05 22.92
C VAL A 74 18.57 -27.44 22.91
N LEU A 75 17.29 -27.52 23.27
CA LEU A 75 16.50 -28.73 23.28
C LEU A 75 15.54 -28.70 22.09
N SER A 76 15.87 -29.44 21.02
CA SER A 76 15.09 -29.49 19.80
C SER A 76 14.39 -30.84 19.65
N MET A 77 13.06 -30.83 19.58
CA MET A 77 12.23 -32.03 19.54
C MET A 77 11.54 -32.14 18.18
N ARG A 78 12.06 -33.00 17.29
CA ARG A 78 11.52 -33.19 15.93
C ARG A 78 10.72 -34.48 15.74
N SER A 79 10.45 -35.21 16.82
CA SER A 79 9.73 -36.48 16.76
C SER A 79 8.64 -36.57 17.84
N SER A 80 7.63 -37.39 17.60
CA SER A 80 6.48 -37.63 18.47
C SER A 80 6.83 -38.17 19.86
N VAL A 81 8.05 -38.65 20.08
CA VAL A 81 8.45 -39.28 21.35
C VAL A 81 8.98 -38.24 22.33
N GLY A 82 9.78 -37.27 21.84
CA GLY A 82 10.26 -36.14 22.63
C GLY A 82 10.74 -36.55 24.04
N TYR A 83 11.47 -37.65 24.13
CA TYR A 83 11.70 -38.29 25.42
C TYR A 83 12.67 -37.48 26.27
N LEU A 84 13.78 -37.08 25.65
CA LEU A 84 14.92 -36.53 26.37
C LEU A 84 14.60 -35.16 26.95
N ALA A 85 13.96 -34.26 26.19
CA ALA A 85 13.61 -32.95 26.73
C ALA A 85 12.54 -33.04 27.84
N ARG A 86 11.61 -34.00 27.79
CA ARG A 86 10.63 -34.22 28.89
C ARG A 86 11.30 -34.65 30.19
N LYS A 87 12.42 -35.34 30.09
CA LYS A 87 13.19 -35.83 31.23
C LYS A 87 14.18 -34.80 31.78
N ILE A 88 14.81 -34.04 30.88
CA ILE A 88 15.71 -32.96 31.23
C ILE A 88 14.93 -31.77 31.82
N ALA A 89 13.74 -31.44 31.30
CA ALA A 89 13.01 -30.24 31.69
C ALA A 89 12.75 -30.11 33.21
N PRO A 90 12.23 -31.13 33.93
CA PRO A 90 12.04 -31.05 35.37
C PRO A 90 13.34 -30.91 36.16
N GLN A 91 14.49 -31.24 35.54
CA GLN A 91 15.81 -31.28 36.15
C GLN A 91 16.73 -30.16 35.61
N ILE A 92 16.20 -29.22 34.83
CA ILE A 92 17.01 -28.19 34.16
C ILE A 92 17.81 -27.33 35.15
N SER A 93 17.34 -27.18 36.38
CA SER A 93 17.97 -26.42 37.46
C SER A 93 19.35 -26.93 37.86
N VAL A 94 19.72 -28.15 37.41
CA VAL A 94 21.08 -28.69 37.53
C VAL A 94 22.09 -27.83 36.76
N PHE A 95 21.70 -27.20 35.65
CA PHE A 95 22.55 -26.33 34.83
C PHE A 95 22.64 -24.90 35.40
N LYS A 96 23.25 -24.74 36.58
CA LYS A 96 23.33 -23.44 37.28
C LYS A 96 24.05 -22.33 36.51
N ASN A 97 24.90 -22.70 35.55
CA ASN A 97 25.66 -21.76 34.71
C ASN A 97 24.96 -21.35 33.42
N LEU A 98 23.73 -21.84 33.20
CA LEU A 98 23.01 -21.62 31.97
C LEU A 98 22.65 -20.14 31.80
N LYS A 99 23.07 -19.57 30.68
CA LYS A 99 22.77 -18.18 30.25
C LYS A 99 21.76 -18.14 29.13
N GLU A 100 21.72 -19.16 28.28
CA GLU A 100 20.84 -19.24 27.12
C GLU A 100 20.16 -20.60 27.07
N LEU A 101 18.83 -20.58 27.06
CA LEU A 101 17.98 -21.75 26.91
C LEU A 101 17.08 -21.57 25.69
N ILE A 102 17.19 -22.49 24.74
CA ILE A 102 16.34 -22.55 23.56
C ILE A 102 15.58 -23.86 23.58
N ILE A 103 14.27 -23.79 23.40
CA ILE A 103 13.39 -24.95 23.42
C ILE A 103 12.56 -24.92 22.14
N GLU A 104 12.67 -25.96 21.33
CA GLU A 104 11.99 -26.07 20.02
C GLU A 104 11.18 -27.38 19.98
N PHE A 105 9.89 -27.29 19.65
CA PHE A 105 9.00 -28.46 19.52
C PHE A 105 8.35 -28.52 18.14
N ASP A 106 8.50 -29.58 17.35
CA ASP A 106 7.85 -29.64 16.04
C ASP A 106 6.35 -30.02 16.10
N TYR A 107 5.81 -30.36 17.29
CA TYR A 107 4.46 -30.91 17.44
C TYR A 107 3.67 -30.24 18.58
N PRO A 108 2.69 -29.37 18.29
CA PRO A 108 1.96 -28.55 19.27
C PRO A 108 0.91 -29.33 20.10
N GLU A 109 0.69 -30.62 19.82
CA GLU A 109 -0.28 -31.46 20.56
C GLU A 109 0.30 -32.05 21.86
N TYR A 110 1.58 -31.83 22.14
CA TYR A 110 2.26 -32.39 23.30
C TYR A 110 2.25 -31.47 24.52
N PRO A 111 2.27 -32.04 25.75
CA PRO A 111 2.00 -31.31 26.97
C PRO A 111 3.06 -30.24 27.26
N THR A 112 2.59 -29.25 28.00
CA THR A 112 3.31 -28.10 28.53
C THR A 112 4.70 -28.47 29.05
N PHE A 113 5.72 -27.70 28.64
CA PHE A 113 7.08 -27.82 29.17
C PHE A 113 7.09 -27.29 30.63
N PRO A 114 7.05 -28.15 31.66
CA PRO A 114 6.87 -27.71 33.02
C PRO A 114 8.25 -27.47 33.63
N VAL A 115 8.69 -26.22 33.63
CA VAL A 115 10.00 -25.86 34.14
C VAL A 115 9.89 -24.78 35.20
N SER A 116 10.42 -25.08 36.39
CA SER A 116 10.81 -24.03 37.32
C SER A 116 12.13 -23.42 36.84
N LEU A 117 12.03 -22.27 36.17
CA LEU A 117 13.17 -21.52 35.64
C LEU A 117 13.90 -20.71 36.72
N ASN A 118 13.31 -20.57 37.92
CA ASN A 118 13.94 -19.90 39.07
C ASN A 118 15.24 -20.56 39.53
N GLY A 119 15.44 -21.85 39.23
CA GLY A 119 16.69 -22.55 39.50
C GLY A 119 17.88 -22.15 38.61
N LEU A 120 17.66 -21.26 37.63
CA LEU A 120 18.67 -20.82 36.66
C LEU A 120 19.07 -19.34 36.92
N PRO A 121 19.98 -19.08 37.88
CA PRO A 121 20.26 -17.73 38.35
C PRO A 121 20.96 -16.84 37.32
N LEU A 122 21.57 -17.43 36.30
CA LEU A 122 22.33 -16.72 35.27
C LEU A 122 21.61 -16.66 33.91
N LEU A 123 20.35 -17.11 33.83
CA LEU A 123 19.61 -17.18 32.58
C LEU A 123 19.32 -15.77 32.04
N GLU A 124 19.98 -15.37 30.96
CA GLU A 124 19.78 -14.07 30.33
C GLU A 124 18.89 -14.16 29.09
N LYS A 125 18.89 -15.30 28.40
CA LYS A 125 18.13 -15.50 27.16
C LYS A 125 17.26 -16.75 27.24
N LEU A 126 16.00 -16.59 26.88
CA LEU A 126 15.03 -17.67 26.78
C LEU A 126 14.32 -17.59 25.43
N SER A 127 14.40 -18.65 24.64
CA SER A 127 13.69 -18.77 23.37
C SER A 127 12.84 -20.03 23.36
N ILE A 128 11.58 -19.88 22.97
CA ILE A 128 10.59 -20.95 22.94
C ILE A 128 9.97 -20.95 21.53
N GLN A 129 10.01 -22.09 20.86
CA GLN A 129 9.42 -22.28 19.53
C GLN A 129 8.43 -23.44 19.53
N GLU A 130 7.25 -23.18 18.98
CA GLU A 130 6.21 -24.18 18.66
C GLU A 130 5.70 -24.98 19.88
N ALA A 131 5.73 -24.36 21.06
CA ALA A 131 5.23 -24.95 22.30
C ALA A 131 4.12 -24.14 22.98
N THR A 132 3.30 -24.84 23.75
CA THR A 132 2.54 -24.27 24.87
C THR A 132 3.44 -24.31 26.10
N VAL A 133 3.98 -23.17 26.52
CA VAL A 133 4.72 -23.08 27.80
C VAL A 133 3.87 -22.30 28.78
N GLU A 134 3.45 -22.96 29.84
CA GLU A 134 2.88 -22.31 31.02
C GLU A 134 4.06 -21.78 31.86
N ILE A 135 4.38 -20.51 31.65
CA ILE A 135 5.27 -19.80 32.58
C ILE A 135 4.40 -19.44 33.78
N ASN A 136 4.67 -20.08 34.92
CA ASN A 136 3.88 -19.90 36.14
C ASN A 136 4.66 -19.13 37.22
N GLU A 137 5.84 -18.62 36.89
CA GLU A 137 6.78 -18.01 37.84
C GLU A 137 7.51 -16.79 37.24
N PRO A 138 7.84 -15.75 38.04
CA PRO A 138 8.56 -14.57 37.55
C PRO A 138 10.00 -14.85 37.08
N LEU A 139 10.35 -14.37 35.89
CA LEU A 139 11.65 -14.47 35.23
C LEU A 139 12.43 -13.16 35.33
N THR A 140 12.85 -12.82 36.55
CA THR A 140 13.42 -11.50 36.87
C THR A 140 14.77 -11.18 36.25
N GLN A 141 15.50 -12.19 35.78
CA GLN A 141 16.86 -12.11 35.25
C GLN A 141 16.94 -12.08 33.72
N VAL A 142 15.85 -12.47 33.03
CA VAL A 142 15.85 -12.65 31.58
C VAL A 142 15.87 -11.29 30.88
N LYS A 143 16.89 -11.07 30.05
CA LYS A 143 17.09 -9.86 29.24
C LYS A 143 16.55 -9.99 27.82
N SER A 144 16.47 -11.22 27.32
CA SER A 144 16.01 -11.54 25.97
C SER A 144 15.01 -12.67 26.01
N PHE A 145 13.77 -12.39 25.61
CA PHE A 145 12.70 -13.38 25.54
C PHE A 145 12.19 -13.51 24.10
N SER A 146 12.03 -14.74 23.63
CA SER A 146 11.45 -15.03 22.31
C SER A 146 10.42 -16.14 22.41
N LEU A 147 9.25 -15.93 21.83
CA LEU A 147 8.20 -16.92 21.68
C LEU A 147 7.72 -16.95 20.22
N ASN A 148 7.86 -18.09 19.56
CA ASN A 148 7.42 -18.29 18.18
C ASN A 148 6.38 -19.42 18.09
N LYS A 149 5.30 -19.22 17.34
CA LYS A 149 4.24 -20.24 17.09
C LYS A 149 3.64 -20.85 18.37
N GLY A 150 3.53 -20.06 19.43
CA GLY A 150 2.85 -20.44 20.67
C GLY A 150 1.36 -20.11 20.65
N LYS A 151 0.52 -20.91 21.31
CA LYS A 151 -0.86 -20.51 21.63
C LYS A 151 -0.83 -19.54 22.81
N LEU A 152 -0.80 -18.25 22.51
CA LEU A 152 -0.91 -17.20 23.51
C LEU A 152 -2.39 -16.86 23.71
N SER A 153 -3.02 -17.49 24.71
CA SER A 153 -4.39 -17.16 25.10
C SER A 153 -4.46 -15.72 25.66
N GLN A 154 -3.43 -15.26 26.38
CA GLN A 154 -3.34 -13.91 26.95
C GLN A 154 -1.87 -13.45 27.05
N LEU A 155 -1.45 -12.48 26.22
CA LEU A 155 -0.14 -11.82 26.33
C LEU A 155 0.07 -11.11 27.67
N GLU A 156 -1.01 -10.62 28.27
CA GLU A 156 -1.00 -9.97 29.59
C GLU A 156 -0.36 -10.86 30.67
N GLU A 157 -0.76 -12.13 30.70
CA GLU A 157 -0.26 -13.12 31.66
C GLU A 157 1.24 -13.36 31.46
N LEU A 158 1.68 -13.56 30.22
CA LEU A 158 3.09 -13.71 29.89
C LEU A 158 3.93 -12.50 30.33
N LEU A 159 3.47 -11.28 30.05
CA LEU A 159 4.19 -10.07 30.43
C LEU A 159 4.31 -9.90 31.94
N SER A 160 3.34 -10.40 32.72
CA SER A 160 3.37 -10.33 34.19
C SER A 160 4.54 -11.11 34.81
N PHE A 161 5.07 -12.10 34.10
CA PHE A 161 6.23 -12.89 34.54
C PHE A 161 7.57 -12.29 34.11
N LEU A 162 7.60 -11.34 33.18
CA LEU A 162 8.84 -10.74 32.71
C LEU A 162 9.16 -9.45 33.48
N ASN A 163 10.45 -9.18 33.70
CA ASN A 163 10.86 -7.97 34.42
C ASN A 163 11.08 -6.78 33.46
N PRO A 164 10.27 -5.70 33.58
CA PRO A 164 10.35 -4.55 32.69
C PRO A 164 11.63 -3.72 32.81
N ASP A 165 12.34 -3.83 33.94
CA ASP A 165 13.56 -3.05 34.21
C ASP A 165 14.83 -3.69 33.63
N VAL A 166 14.75 -4.91 33.10
CA VAL A 166 15.92 -5.64 32.54
C VAL A 166 15.73 -6.15 31.12
N LEU A 167 14.48 -6.34 30.68
CA LEU A 167 14.19 -6.88 29.35
C LEU A 167 14.57 -5.87 28.27
N THR A 168 15.44 -6.28 27.35
CA THR A 168 15.95 -5.46 26.24
C THR A 168 15.53 -6.00 24.87
N TYR A 169 15.19 -7.28 24.79
CA TYR A 169 14.73 -7.94 23.57
C TYR A 169 13.47 -8.75 23.85
N LEU A 170 12.42 -8.50 23.08
CA LEU A 170 11.17 -9.25 23.11
C LEU A 170 10.76 -9.59 21.68
N ALA A 171 10.66 -10.88 21.37
CA ALA A 171 10.10 -11.37 20.13
C ALA A 171 8.88 -12.25 20.42
N ILE A 172 7.75 -11.93 19.80
CA ILE A 172 6.53 -12.72 19.87
C ILE A 172 6.00 -12.86 18.45
N ARG A 173 6.20 -14.02 17.84
CA ARG A 173 5.92 -14.25 16.42
C ARG A 173 4.94 -15.39 16.21
N GLU A 174 4.14 -15.29 15.17
CA GLU A 174 3.23 -16.36 14.75
C GLU A 174 2.27 -16.84 15.86
N THR A 175 1.82 -15.95 16.75
CA THR A 175 0.97 -16.31 17.91
C THR A 175 -0.45 -15.78 17.80
N THR A 176 -0.90 -15.41 16.59
CA THR A 176 -2.26 -14.89 16.31
C THR A 176 -2.63 -13.65 17.13
N LEU A 177 -1.65 -12.86 17.58
CA LEU A 177 -1.92 -11.65 18.38
C LEU A 177 -2.63 -10.59 17.55
N THR A 178 -3.80 -10.16 18.01
CA THR A 178 -4.58 -9.10 17.34
C THR A 178 -4.33 -7.72 17.93
N GLN A 179 -4.03 -7.66 19.24
CA GLN A 179 -3.77 -6.42 19.98
C GLN A 179 -2.60 -6.60 20.96
N LEU A 180 -1.93 -5.50 21.29
CA LEU A 180 -0.92 -5.47 22.35
C LEU A 180 -1.51 -4.87 23.62
N PRO A 181 -1.23 -5.46 24.80
CA PRO A 181 -1.72 -4.94 26.07
C PRO A 181 -1.01 -3.65 26.46
N GLU A 182 -1.67 -2.84 27.30
CA GLU A 182 -1.08 -1.62 27.85
C GLU A 182 0.10 -1.89 28.79
N SER A 183 0.18 -3.07 29.43
CA SER A 183 1.32 -3.45 30.28
C SER A 183 2.65 -3.51 29.51
N LEU A 184 2.63 -3.70 28.18
CA LEU A 184 3.84 -3.65 27.34
C LEU A 184 4.57 -2.30 27.47
N ILE A 185 3.86 -1.23 27.82
CA ILE A 185 4.40 0.13 27.96
C ILE A 185 5.39 0.21 29.14
N GLN A 186 5.28 -0.68 30.12
CA GLN A 186 6.15 -0.70 31.31
C GLN A 186 7.59 -1.08 30.97
N PHE A 187 7.81 -1.79 29.86
CA PHE A 187 9.12 -2.27 29.39
C PHE A 187 9.95 -1.14 28.75
N THR A 188 10.26 -0.10 29.54
CA THR A 188 10.99 1.10 29.10
C THR A 188 12.45 0.82 28.70
N GLN A 189 12.99 -0.34 29.07
CA GLN A 189 14.33 -0.79 28.72
C GLN A 189 14.40 -1.51 27.36
N LEU A 190 13.26 -1.79 26.74
CA LEU A 190 13.20 -2.59 25.52
C LEU A 190 13.86 -1.86 24.35
N GLU A 191 14.83 -2.52 23.71
CA GLU A 191 15.54 -2.03 22.54
C GLU A 191 15.04 -2.69 21.24
N VAL A 192 14.60 -3.94 21.32
CA VAL A 192 14.06 -4.70 20.19
C VAL A 192 12.70 -5.28 20.53
N LEU A 193 11.71 -4.93 19.73
CA LEU A 193 10.36 -5.50 19.77
C LEU A 193 10.04 -6.12 18.41
N ASP A 194 9.93 -7.44 18.38
CA ASP A 194 9.52 -8.17 17.19
C ASP A 194 8.15 -8.79 17.37
N LEU A 195 7.21 -8.37 16.52
CA LEU A 195 5.82 -8.80 16.55
C LEU A 195 5.38 -9.33 15.19
N GLY A 196 6.34 -9.75 14.35
CA GLY A 196 6.07 -10.20 13.00
C GLY A 196 5.17 -11.44 12.93
N GLN A 197 4.45 -11.57 11.82
CA GLN A 197 3.50 -12.66 11.56
C GLN A 197 2.41 -12.81 12.64
N ASN A 198 1.98 -11.69 13.21
CA ASN A 198 0.77 -11.62 14.02
C ASN A 198 -0.34 -10.86 13.29
N GLU A 199 -1.55 -10.92 13.84
CA GLU A 199 -2.75 -10.29 13.31
C GLU A 199 -2.96 -8.86 13.86
N ILE A 200 -1.87 -8.16 14.17
CA ILE A 200 -1.92 -6.82 14.77
C ILE A 200 -2.52 -5.82 13.79
N GLU A 201 -3.62 -5.19 14.21
CA GLU A 201 -4.29 -4.14 13.45
C GLU A 201 -3.99 -2.72 13.96
N VAL A 202 -3.70 -2.59 15.26
CA VAL A 202 -3.50 -1.30 15.95
C VAL A 202 -2.37 -1.46 16.98
N LEU A 203 -1.54 -0.42 17.15
CA LEU A 203 -0.58 -0.34 18.27
C LEU A 203 -1.18 0.52 19.38
N PRO A 204 -0.95 0.17 20.67
CA PRO A 204 -1.42 0.96 21.79
C PRO A 204 -0.71 2.32 21.85
N GLU A 205 -1.40 3.35 22.35
CA GLU A 205 -0.87 4.73 22.42
C GLU A 205 0.47 4.82 23.15
N GLY A 206 0.68 3.98 24.16
CA GLY A 206 1.90 3.98 24.94
C GLY A 206 3.11 3.35 24.25
N ILE A 207 2.99 2.77 23.05
CA ILE A 207 4.17 2.40 22.24
C ILE A 207 5.11 3.62 22.04
N MET A 208 4.52 4.82 22.05
CA MET A 208 5.22 6.10 21.96
C MET A 208 6.05 6.48 23.20
N GLN A 209 5.98 5.71 24.27
CA GLN A 209 6.75 5.90 25.50
C GLN A 209 8.01 5.02 25.56
N MET A 210 8.19 4.09 24.62
CA MET A 210 9.32 3.16 24.59
C MET A 210 10.56 3.85 24.00
N GLU A 211 11.16 4.78 24.76
CA GLU A 211 12.21 5.69 24.26
C GLU A 211 13.53 5.00 23.88
N LYS A 212 13.77 3.78 24.41
CA LYS A 212 14.96 2.97 24.09
C LYS A 212 14.77 2.05 22.89
N LEU A 213 13.57 1.99 22.31
CA LEU A 213 13.27 1.10 21.20
C LEU A 213 14.05 1.53 19.94
N LYS A 214 14.96 0.66 19.50
CA LYS A 214 15.81 0.83 18.32
C LYS A 214 15.26 0.06 17.11
N ASN A 215 14.63 -1.08 17.38
CA ASN A 215 14.13 -1.99 16.36
C ASN A 215 12.68 -2.38 16.69
N LEU A 216 11.80 -2.18 15.73
CA LEU A 216 10.41 -2.63 15.74
C LEU A 216 10.21 -3.43 14.46
N SER A 217 9.55 -4.58 14.58
CA SER A 217 9.27 -5.47 13.45
C SER A 217 7.79 -5.83 13.46
N LEU A 218 7.07 -5.44 12.40
CA LEU A 218 5.64 -5.70 12.20
C LEU A 218 5.39 -6.37 10.84
N TYR A 219 6.39 -7.09 10.31
CA TYR A 219 6.29 -7.74 9.00
C TYR A 219 5.15 -8.77 9.00
N ASN A 220 4.44 -8.86 7.88
CA ASN A 220 3.28 -9.75 7.74
C ASN A 220 2.16 -9.50 8.77
N SER A 221 2.02 -8.27 9.28
CA SER A 221 0.85 -7.86 10.07
C SER A 221 -0.17 -7.05 9.26
N PRO A 222 -1.48 -7.19 9.53
CA PRO A 222 -2.54 -6.41 8.89
C PRO A 222 -2.30 -4.88 8.94
N LEU A 223 -1.76 -4.37 10.05
CA LEU A 223 -1.40 -2.96 10.23
C LEU A 223 -0.47 -2.42 9.12
N GLN A 224 0.44 -3.26 8.60
CA GLN A 224 1.36 -2.88 7.52
C GLN A 224 0.62 -2.65 6.19
N ASN A 225 -0.48 -3.38 5.96
CA ASN A 225 -1.27 -3.35 4.74
C ASN A 225 -2.40 -2.31 4.78
N VAL A 226 -3.15 -2.22 5.88
CA VAL A 226 -4.36 -1.39 6.00
C VAL A 226 -4.04 0.09 6.30
N GLY A 227 -2.93 0.37 6.98
CA GLY A 227 -2.52 1.73 7.34
C GLY A 227 -1.37 2.32 6.52
N GLY A 228 -0.73 1.51 5.66
CA GLY A 228 0.57 1.85 5.05
C GLY A 228 1.65 2.15 6.10
N VAL A 229 1.44 1.68 7.34
CA VAL A 229 2.31 1.89 8.48
C VAL A 229 3.55 1.03 8.28
N ARG A 230 4.71 1.68 8.22
CA ARG A 230 6.01 1.00 8.11
C ARG A 230 6.73 1.07 9.44
N ASP A 231 7.43 0.00 9.76
CA ASP A 231 8.22 -0.18 10.97
C ASP A 231 9.18 1.00 11.21
N ALA A 232 9.96 1.35 10.17
CA ALA A 232 10.89 2.48 10.20
C ALA A 232 10.19 3.84 10.43
N ALA A 233 8.94 3.99 9.97
CA ALA A 233 8.19 5.22 10.15
C ALA A 233 7.60 5.32 11.58
N VAL A 234 7.16 4.21 12.18
CA VAL A 234 6.77 4.15 13.60
C VAL A 234 7.97 4.50 14.48
N LEU A 235 9.12 3.86 14.27
CA LEU A 235 10.35 4.13 15.04
C LEU A 235 10.77 5.60 14.94
N LYS A 236 10.74 6.16 13.73
CA LYS A 236 11.03 7.58 13.53
C LYS A 236 10.03 8.47 14.28
N LEU A 237 8.76 8.10 14.32
CA LEU A 237 7.75 8.83 15.08
C LEU A 237 8.03 8.77 16.59
N ILE A 238 8.32 7.59 17.15
CA ILE A 238 8.67 7.39 18.56
C ILE A 238 9.87 8.29 18.92
N GLN A 239 10.97 8.17 18.17
CA GLN A 239 12.19 8.93 18.42
C GLN A 239 11.97 10.46 18.39
N GLU A 240 11.21 10.96 17.41
CA GLU A 240 10.89 12.39 17.32
C GLU A 240 9.98 12.86 18.48
N CYS A 241 9.04 12.03 18.92
CA CYS A 241 8.18 12.34 20.06
C CYS A 241 8.94 12.34 21.38
N SER A 242 9.91 11.45 21.56
CA SER A 242 10.79 11.40 22.72
C SER A 242 11.70 12.63 22.78
N LYS A 243 12.35 12.99 21.66
CA LYS A 243 13.21 14.20 21.58
C LYS A 243 12.49 15.48 22.01
N ARG A 244 11.20 15.59 21.67
CA ARG A 244 10.38 16.77 21.94
C ARG A 244 9.68 16.74 23.30
N LYS A 245 9.86 15.67 24.09
CA LYS A 245 9.27 15.49 25.43
C LYS A 245 7.75 15.74 25.45
N LEU A 246 7.06 15.19 24.45
CA LEU A 246 5.62 15.37 24.31
C LEU A 246 4.86 14.64 25.43
N SER A 247 3.73 15.20 25.85
CA SER A 247 2.82 14.54 26.80
C SER A 247 2.24 13.26 26.18
N GLN A 248 1.78 12.34 27.05
CA GLN A 248 1.10 11.11 26.62
C GLN A 248 -0.09 11.39 25.70
N SER A 249 -0.90 12.40 26.03
CA SER A 249 -2.04 12.81 25.20
C SER A 249 -1.65 13.25 23.79
N VAL A 250 -0.53 13.95 23.61
CA VAL A 250 -0.07 14.39 22.28
C VAL A 250 0.58 13.23 21.52
N ARG A 251 1.25 12.30 22.21
CA ARG A 251 1.81 11.08 21.61
C ARG A 251 0.72 10.17 21.04
N ALA A 252 -0.34 9.96 21.81
CA ALA A 252 -1.55 9.24 21.43
C ALA A 252 -2.15 9.80 20.13
N VAL A 253 -2.34 11.13 20.10
CA VAL A 253 -2.78 11.91 18.95
C VAL A 253 -1.96 11.59 17.70
N TYR A 254 -0.63 11.57 17.80
CA TYR A 254 0.24 11.31 16.65
C TYR A 254 0.19 9.88 16.17
N LEU A 255 0.10 8.92 17.09
CA LEU A 255 -0.03 7.52 16.73
C LEU A 255 -1.36 7.27 15.98
N ASN A 256 -2.46 7.82 16.47
CA ASN A 256 -3.79 7.68 15.86
C ASN A 256 -3.81 8.25 14.43
N LEU A 257 -3.28 9.46 14.23
CA LEU A 257 -3.10 10.03 12.88
C LEU A 257 -2.22 9.13 12.00
N PHE A 258 -1.13 8.60 12.57
CA PHE A 258 -0.20 7.73 11.87
C PHE A 258 -0.77 6.34 11.52
N GLN A 259 -1.81 5.88 12.20
CA GLN A 259 -2.46 4.60 11.92
C GLN A 259 -3.73 4.72 11.08
N ASN A 260 -4.12 5.94 10.68
CA ASN A 260 -5.42 6.22 10.04
C ASN A 260 -6.61 5.81 10.92
N ASN A 261 -6.43 5.82 12.24
CA ASN A 261 -7.53 5.60 13.17
C ASN A 261 -8.35 6.90 13.28
N LEU A 262 -9.19 7.15 12.26
CA LEU A 262 -9.87 8.44 12.08
C LEU A 262 -11.07 8.64 13.02
N THR A 263 -11.59 7.57 13.63
CA THR A 263 -12.68 7.64 14.59
C THR A 263 -12.29 8.42 15.84
N SER A 264 -11.04 8.29 16.31
CA SER A 264 -10.46 9.17 17.33
C SER A 264 -9.94 10.48 16.73
N ALA A 265 -9.55 10.49 15.45
CA ALA A 265 -9.02 11.70 14.83
C ALA A 265 -10.05 12.82 14.67
N ASP A 266 -11.31 12.48 14.36
CA ASP A 266 -12.40 13.43 14.19
C ASP A 266 -12.79 14.14 15.50
N SER A 267 -12.43 13.62 16.67
CA SER A 267 -12.64 14.25 17.98
C SER A 267 -11.43 15.03 18.53
N MET A 268 -10.26 14.97 17.87
CA MET A 268 -9.05 15.66 18.33
C MET A 268 -9.19 17.19 18.39
N PRO A 269 -8.48 17.89 19.28
CA PRO A 269 -8.39 19.35 19.24
C PRO A 269 -7.66 19.87 17.99
N THR A 270 -8.08 21.02 17.45
CA THR A 270 -7.43 21.68 16.31
C THR A 270 -5.97 22.03 16.59
N GLU A 271 -5.64 22.41 17.82
CA GLU A 271 -4.25 22.71 18.20
C GLU A 271 -3.32 21.50 18.05
N ASP A 272 -3.80 20.28 18.32
CA ASP A 272 -2.98 19.09 18.21
C ASP A 272 -2.76 18.68 16.76
N LEU A 273 -3.78 18.88 15.91
CA LEU A 273 -3.62 18.78 14.46
C LEU A 273 -2.59 19.78 13.92
N LEU A 274 -2.57 21.01 14.43
CA LEU A 274 -1.55 22.01 14.06
C LEU A 274 -0.16 21.57 14.50
N ARG A 275 -0.01 21.05 15.73
CA ARG A 275 1.27 20.51 16.19
C ARG A 275 1.73 19.35 15.32
N ALA A 276 0.81 18.51 14.85
CA ALA A 276 1.11 17.40 13.94
C ALA A 276 1.72 17.87 12.60
N LEU A 277 1.42 19.10 12.14
CA LEU A 277 2.06 19.69 10.95
C LEU A 277 3.56 19.96 11.10
N SER A 278 4.09 19.86 12.32
CA SER A 278 5.54 19.92 12.59
C SER A 278 6.26 18.57 12.45
N PHE A 279 5.53 17.53 12.07
CA PHE A 279 6.05 16.18 11.86
C PHE A 279 5.80 15.76 10.41
N GLY A 280 6.86 15.69 9.61
CA GLY A 280 6.76 15.40 8.18
C GLY A 280 5.94 14.14 7.82
N LEU A 281 5.97 13.11 8.67
CA LEU A 281 5.19 11.87 8.49
C LEU A 281 3.68 12.06 8.69
N LEU A 282 3.28 13.04 9.48
CA LEU A 282 1.87 13.31 9.81
C LEU A 282 1.27 14.41 8.93
N ASN A 283 2.10 15.24 8.28
CA ASN A 283 1.65 16.39 7.48
C ASN A 283 0.57 16.03 6.45
N GLU A 284 0.78 14.97 5.66
CA GLU A 284 -0.20 14.55 4.63
C GLU A 284 -1.55 14.11 5.21
N ARG A 285 -1.58 13.75 6.50
CA ARG A 285 -2.78 13.24 7.18
C ARG A 285 -3.49 14.29 8.04
N ALA A 286 -2.73 15.20 8.64
CA ALA A 286 -3.27 16.28 9.47
C ALA A 286 -3.93 17.39 8.64
N MET A 287 -3.36 17.75 7.49
CA MET A 287 -3.87 18.87 6.67
C MET A 287 -5.33 18.65 6.22
N PRO A 288 -5.74 17.49 5.66
CA PRO A 288 -7.13 17.27 5.26
C PRO A 288 -8.14 17.36 6.42
N LEU A 289 -7.73 17.03 7.65
CA LEU A 289 -8.58 17.16 8.84
C LEU A 289 -8.73 18.63 9.26
N LEU A 290 -7.66 19.42 9.18
CA LEU A 290 -7.72 20.87 9.40
C LEU A 290 -8.63 21.55 8.38
N GLU A 291 -8.53 21.17 7.11
CA GLU A 291 -9.36 21.72 6.01
C GLU A 291 -10.85 21.39 6.11
N LYS A 292 -11.24 20.41 6.93
CA LYS A 292 -12.65 20.13 7.26
C LYS A 292 -13.17 20.96 8.43
N ARG A 293 -12.29 21.40 9.32
CA ARG A 293 -12.65 22.04 10.60
C ARG A 293 -12.52 23.55 10.59
N ILE A 294 -11.50 24.06 9.94
CA ILE A 294 -11.22 25.48 9.88
C ILE A 294 -12.00 26.05 8.70
N ALA A 295 -12.95 26.94 8.99
CA ALA A 295 -13.63 27.72 7.96
C ALA A 295 -12.67 28.77 7.38
N SER A 296 -12.95 29.24 6.15
CA SER A 296 -12.14 30.31 5.55
C SER A 296 -12.21 31.57 6.41
N PRO A 297 -11.06 32.10 6.87
CA PRO A 297 -11.03 33.40 7.54
C PRO A 297 -11.14 34.56 6.54
N PHE A 298 -11.03 34.29 5.23
CA PHE A 298 -11.18 35.30 4.19
C PHE A 298 -12.67 35.50 3.89
N GLN A 299 -13.22 36.62 4.36
CA GLN A 299 -14.40 37.24 3.75
C GLN A 299 -13.88 38.31 2.80
N MET A 300 -14.07 38.15 1.48
CA MET A 300 -13.58 39.12 0.50
C MET A 300 -14.24 40.49 0.73
N GLY A 301 -13.41 41.53 0.90
CA GLY A 301 -13.85 42.91 1.12
C GLY A 301 -12.81 43.79 1.84
N ALA A 302 -13.23 45.00 2.22
CA ALA A 302 -12.38 46.09 2.77
C ALA A 302 -11.54 45.74 4.02
N ASP A 303 -11.80 44.61 4.67
CA ASP A 303 -11.18 44.21 5.95
C ASP A 303 -9.75 43.63 5.81
N LEU A 304 -9.39 43.07 4.65
CA LEU A 304 -8.07 42.46 4.46
C LEU A 304 -6.93 43.49 4.39
N SER A 305 -7.24 44.73 4.00
CA SER A 305 -6.26 45.83 3.89
C SER A 305 -5.62 46.21 5.24
N ARG A 306 -6.27 45.88 6.36
CA ARG A 306 -5.78 46.18 7.73
C ARG A 306 -5.03 45.01 8.37
N GLN A 307 -5.02 43.84 7.74
CA GLN A 307 -4.41 42.65 8.32
C GLN A 307 -2.91 42.57 8.01
N GLN A 308 -2.15 42.08 8.99
CA GLN A 308 -0.79 41.61 8.79
C GLN A 308 -0.76 40.09 8.71
N VAL A 309 -0.48 39.59 7.51
CA VAL A 309 -0.53 38.18 7.16
C VAL A 309 0.86 37.57 7.21
N SER A 310 1.02 36.46 7.92
CA SER A 310 2.25 35.66 7.86
C SER A 310 2.00 34.39 7.06
N VAL A 311 2.76 34.15 6.00
CA VAL A 311 2.68 32.95 5.16
C VAL A 311 3.79 31.99 5.58
N LEU A 312 3.41 30.83 6.13
CA LEU A 312 4.34 29.88 6.73
C LEU A 312 4.16 28.48 6.15
N GLY A 313 5.26 27.74 6.08
CA GLY A 313 5.26 26.38 5.54
C GLY A 313 5.17 26.35 4.02
N LYS A 314 5.12 25.14 3.47
CA LYS A 314 5.06 24.87 2.04
C LYS A 314 3.61 24.88 1.57
N MET A 315 3.30 25.81 0.68
CA MET A 315 1.99 25.93 0.05
C MET A 315 1.95 25.05 -1.21
N LYS A 316 0.87 24.29 -1.41
CA LYS A 316 0.67 23.54 -2.66
C LYS A 316 0.24 24.49 -3.77
N GLY A 317 0.81 24.32 -4.96
CA GLY A 317 0.50 25.17 -6.13
C GLY A 317 1.10 26.58 -6.14
N TYR A 318 1.48 27.16 -5.00
CA TYR A 318 2.06 28.51 -4.90
C TYR A 318 3.35 28.52 -4.09
N SER A 319 4.30 29.36 -4.47
CA SER A 319 5.42 29.70 -3.59
C SER A 319 4.96 30.69 -2.51
N SER A 320 5.61 30.69 -1.35
CA SER A 320 5.33 31.69 -0.31
C SER A 320 5.59 33.11 -0.80
N GLU A 321 6.60 33.29 -1.67
CA GLU A 321 6.94 34.57 -2.30
C GLU A 321 5.83 35.06 -3.22
N GLU A 322 5.28 34.19 -4.08
CA GLU A 322 4.17 34.50 -4.98
C GLU A 322 2.94 34.98 -4.21
N ILE A 323 2.58 34.28 -3.12
CA ILE A 323 1.44 34.66 -2.27
C ILE A 323 1.69 36.04 -1.63
N ILE A 324 2.89 36.26 -1.10
CA ILE A 324 3.25 37.53 -0.46
C ILE A 324 3.21 38.68 -1.47
N GLU A 325 3.72 38.47 -2.69
CA GLU A 325 3.65 39.49 -3.75
C GLU A 325 2.21 39.81 -4.15
N GLN A 326 1.36 38.79 -4.35
CA GLN A 326 -0.04 39.01 -4.70
C GLN A 326 -0.80 39.73 -3.58
N PHE A 327 -0.55 39.40 -2.32
CA PHE A 327 -1.09 40.15 -1.20
C PHE A 327 -0.62 41.61 -1.18
N LYS A 328 0.67 41.87 -1.40
CA LYS A 328 1.21 43.24 -1.48
C LYS A 328 0.59 44.05 -2.62
N ARG A 329 0.40 43.45 -3.81
CA ARG A 329 -0.27 44.09 -4.96
C ARG A 329 -1.72 44.49 -4.65
N ASN A 330 -2.37 43.75 -3.76
CA ASN A 330 -3.73 44.00 -3.30
C ASN A 330 -3.79 44.80 -1.97
N ASN A 331 -2.73 45.53 -1.62
CA ASN A 331 -2.62 46.36 -0.41
C ASN A 331 -2.74 45.60 0.93
N ILE A 332 -2.35 44.33 0.96
CA ILE A 332 -2.31 43.49 2.18
C ILE A 332 -0.85 43.36 2.65
N GLN A 333 -0.58 43.65 3.92
CA GLN A 333 0.76 43.50 4.47
C GLN A 333 1.05 42.01 4.71
N ALA A 334 2.03 41.45 4.01
CA ALA A 334 2.38 40.04 4.10
C ALA A 334 3.88 39.81 4.33
N SER A 335 4.22 38.79 5.13
CA SER A 335 5.58 38.37 5.43
C SER A 335 5.73 36.85 5.47
N ASP A 336 6.96 36.35 5.33
CA ASP A 336 7.33 34.93 5.40
C ASP A 336 7.62 34.45 6.84
N ARG A 337 7.46 35.33 7.84
CA ARG A 337 7.81 35.08 9.25
C ARG A 337 6.66 35.47 10.17
N LEU A 338 6.60 34.82 11.32
CA LEU A 338 5.76 35.28 12.42
C LEU A 338 6.37 36.55 13.00
N THR A 339 5.60 37.64 12.99
CA THR A 339 5.97 38.90 13.62
C THR A 339 5.04 39.18 14.80
N PRO A 340 5.42 40.04 15.75
CA PRO A 340 4.54 40.44 16.84
C PRO A 340 3.23 41.09 16.35
N GLN A 341 3.26 41.71 15.17
CA GLN A 341 2.14 42.43 14.58
C GLN A 341 1.22 41.52 13.72
N THR A 342 1.62 40.26 13.48
CA THR A 342 0.80 39.28 12.73
C THR A 342 -0.59 39.12 13.33
N THR A 343 -1.61 39.35 12.52
CA THR A 343 -3.03 39.22 12.88
C THR A 343 -3.70 38.01 12.22
N LEU A 344 -3.14 37.48 11.12
CA LEU A 344 -3.63 36.30 10.41
C LEU A 344 -2.43 35.44 9.97
N VAL A 345 -2.55 34.11 10.07
CA VAL A 345 -1.50 33.20 9.58
C VAL A 345 -2.03 32.31 8.47
N CYS A 346 -1.39 32.36 7.31
CA CYS A 346 -1.55 31.37 6.26
C CYS A 346 -0.58 30.22 6.53
N ILE A 347 -1.09 29.02 6.78
CA ILE A 347 -0.26 27.85 7.03
C ILE A 347 -0.31 26.86 5.88
N GLY A 348 0.86 26.36 5.50
CA GLY A 348 1.07 25.24 4.61
C GLY A 348 1.59 24.00 5.34
N GLU A 349 2.16 23.07 4.58
CA GLU A 349 2.79 21.87 5.10
C GLU A 349 4.19 22.18 5.68
N GLN A 350 4.78 21.25 6.45
CA GLN A 350 6.17 21.34 6.92
C GLN A 350 6.48 22.56 7.81
N LEU A 351 5.57 22.87 8.74
CA LEU A 351 5.84 23.89 9.76
C LEU A 351 6.93 23.42 10.73
N THR A 352 7.63 24.36 11.34
CA THR A 352 8.55 24.06 12.45
C THR A 352 7.78 23.97 13.77
N GLN A 353 8.34 23.27 14.76
CA GLN A 353 7.76 23.21 16.11
C GLN A 353 7.56 24.60 16.73
N LYS A 354 8.53 25.50 16.55
CA LYS A 354 8.43 26.87 17.06
C LYS A 354 7.24 27.61 16.47
N GLN A 355 7.01 27.47 15.17
CA GLN A 355 5.87 28.10 14.48
C GLN A 355 4.54 27.54 15.00
N THR A 356 4.40 26.21 15.10
CA THR A 356 3.14 25.61 15.56
C THR A 356 2.84 25.96 17.02
N GLU A 357 3.85 25.98 17.89
CA GLU A 357 3.71 26.40 19.29
C GLU A 357 3.32 27.87 19.42
N GLU A 358 3.94 28.76 18.64
CA GLU A 358 3.64 30.20 18.69
C GLU A 358 2.21 30.50 18.18
N ILE A 359 1.78 29.85 17.10
CA ILE A 359 0.41 29.97 16.56
C ILE A 359 -0.61 29.52 17.61
N CYS A 360 -0.41 28.34 18.23
CA CYS A 360 -1.31 27.83 19.26
C CYS A 360 -1.33 28.76 20.50
N LYS A 361 -0.15 29.25 20.94
CA LYS A 361 -0.05 30.14 22.11
C LYS A 361 -0.77 31.47 21.90
N ARG A 362 -0.65 32.06 20.70
CA ARG A 362 -1.27 33.36 20.36
C ARG A 362 -2.73 33.23 19.92
N LYS A 363 -3.22 32.01 19.66
CA LYS A 363 -4.56 31.72 19.12
C LYS A 363 -4.86 32.54 17.86
N LEU A 364 -3.88 32.65 16.97
CA LEU A 364 -4.03 33.42 15.74
C LEU A 364 -5.08 32.76 14.82
N PRO A 365 -5.93 33.55 14.13
CA PRO A 365 -6.74 33.07 13.03
C PRO A 365 -5.88 32.37 11.96
N ILE A 366 -6.41 31.30 11.37
CA ILE A 366 -5.67 30.42 10.46
C ILE A 366 -6.34 30.36 9.10
N ALA A 367 -5.58 30.72 8.07
CA ALA A 367 -5.89 30.45 6.68
C ALA A 367 -5.15 29.19 6.21
N LEU A 368 -5.86 28.29 5.55
CA LEU A 368 -5.28 27.06 4.99
C LEU A 368 -4.98 27.26 3.50
N PRO A 369 -4.17 26.39 2.85
CA PRO A 369 -3.77 26.58 1.46
C PRO A 369 -4.95 26.69 0.50
N VAL A 370 -6.01 25.90 0.76
CA VAL A 370 -7.31 25.99 0.09
C VAL A 370 -7.91 27.39 0.19
N HIS A 371 -7.97 27.98 1.39
CA HIS A 371 -8.58 29.30 1.60
C HIS A 371 -7.82 30.39 0.86
N VAL A 372 -6.48 30.30 0.88
CA VAL A 372 -5.59 31.23 0.17
C VAL A 372 -5.80 31.12 -1.33
N ARG A 373 -5.77 29.89 -1.88
CA ARG A 373 -5.98 29.67 -3.31
C ARG A 373 -7.32 30.21 -3.78
N ASP A 374 -8.41 29.85 -3.10
CA ASP A 374 -9.76 30.23 -3.52
C ASP A 374 -9.92 31.76 -3.49
N SER A 375 -9.29 32.45 -2.52
CA SER A 375 -9.28 33.91 -2.45
C SER A 375 -8.42 34.54 -3.55
N LEU A 376 -7.23 33.99 -3.84
CA LEU A 376 -6.34 34.51 -4.88
C LEU A 376 -6.95 34.37 -6.28
N GLN A 377 -7.64 33.26 -6.55
CA GLN A 377 -8.35 33.06 -7.82
C GLN A 377 -9.51 34.04 -8.03
N GLN A 378 -10.08 34.61 -6.95
CA GLN A 378 -11.10 35.65 -7.05
C GLN A 378 -10.52 37.04 -7.29
N LEU A 379 -9.24 37.26 -6.98
CA LEU A 379 -8.57 38.55 -7.14
C LEU A 379 -8.04 38.78 -8.56
N GLU A 380 -7.63 37.72 -9.27
CA GLU A 380 -7.11 37.78 -10.64
C GLU A 380 -7.62 36.61 -11.48
N VAL A 381 -8.22 36.90 -12.63
CA VAL A 381 -8.50 35.89 -13.65
C VAL A 381 -7.20 35.64 -14.43
N PRO A 382 -6.72 34.39 -14.50
CA PRO A 382 -5.49 34.09 -15.23
C PRO A 382 -5.62 34.33 -16.74
N TYR A 383 -4.60 34.92 -17.37
CA TYR A 383 -4.67 35.43 -18.76
C TYR A 383 -4.92 34.35 -19.85
N LEU A 384 -4.60 33.07 -19.62
CA LEU A 384 -4.88 31.99 -20.58
C LEU A 384 -6.34 31.55 -20.53
N VAL A 385 -7.04 31.80 -19.43
CA VAL A 385 -8.47 31.46 -19.32
C VAL A 385 -9.30 32.34 -20.26
N GLU A 386 -8.88 33.59 -20.44
CA GLU A 386 -9.52 34.55 -21.35
C GLU A 386 -8.89 34.61 -22.76
N SER A 387 -7.87 33.78 -23.05
CA SER A 387 -7.17 33.83 -24.34
C SER A 387 -7.96 33.17 -25.48
N ASP A 388 -7.70 33.61 -26.71
CA ASP A 388 -8.34 33.08 -27.92
C ASP A 388 -8.03 31.58 -28.17
N THR A 389 -8.93 30.93 -28.91
CA THR A 389 -8.87 29.50 -29.28
C THR A 389 -7.54 29.08 -29.93
N SER A 390 -6.90 29.98 -30.68
CA SER A 390 -5.61 29.72 -31.33
C SER A 390 -4.47 29.44 -30.34
N VAL A 391 -4.50 30.09 -29.17
CA VAL A 391 -3.52 29.87 -28.10
C VAL A 391 -3.74 28.50 -27.47
N HIS A 392 -5.00 28.10 -27.28
CA HIS A 392 -5.36 26.79 -26.74
C HIS A 392 -4.95 25.65 -27.67
N GLU A 393 -5.13 25.82 -28.98
CA GLU A 393 -4.68 24.84 -29.98
C GLU A 393 -3.16 24.68 -30.01
N ASN A 394 -2.41 25.78 -29.91
CA ASN A 394 -0.95 25.74 -29.85
C ASN A 394 -0.44 25.04 -28.59
N LEU A 395 -1.08 25.29 -27.44
CA LEU A 395 -0.78 24.57 -26.20
C LEU A 395 -1.13 23.08 -26.30
N LEU A 396 -2.24 22.73 -26.95
CA LEU A 396 -2.61 21.34 -27.19
C LEU A 396 -1.57 20.63 -28.08
N ARG A 397 -1.02 21.31 -29.09
CA ARG A 397 0.08 20.78 -29.92
C ARG A 397 1.36 20.59 -29.12
N LEU A 398 1.72 21.53 -28.25
CA LEU A 398 2.88 21.39 -27.36
C LEU A 398 2.74 20.20 -26.41
N ILE A 399 1.55 20.00 -25.86
CA ILE A 399 1.23 18.89 -24.97
C ILE A 399 1.22 17.55 -25.72
N ASN A 400 0.83 17.56 -27.00
CA ASN A 400 0.81 16.38 -27.85
C ASN A 400 2.17 16.01 -28.45
N SER A 401 3.18 16.87 -28.31
CA SER A 401 4.55 16.64 -28.76
C SER A 401 5.21 15.44 -28.06
N LEU A 402 6.07 14.73 -28.79
CA LEU A 402 6.91 13.66 -28.24
C LEU A 402 8.05 14.15 -27.34
N ASP A 403 8.40 15.44 -27.46
CA ASP A 403 9.40 16.09 -26.62
C ASP A 403 8.85 16.41 -25.21
N GLU A 404 9.45 15.83 -24.18
CA GLU A 404 9.09 16.09 -22.78
C GLU A 404 9.33 17.56 -22.38
N GLY A 405 10.28 18.25 -23.02
CA GLY A 405 10.54 19.68 -22.85
C GLY A 405 9.37 20.55 -23.30
N ASN A 406 8.68 20.19 -24.38
CA ASN A 406 7.49 20.91 -24.85
C ASN A 406 6.30 20.74 -23.88
N SER A 407 6.13 19.54 -23.33
CA SER A 407 5.13 19.28 -22.29
C SER A 407 5.43 20.05 -21.00
N LYS A 408 6.71 20.14 -20.62
CA LYS A 408 7.16 20.94 -19.47
C LYS A 408 6.89 22.43 -19.70
N LEU A 409 7.25 22.96 -20.87
CA LEU A 409 7.00 24.35 -21.25
C LEU A 409 5.49 24.68 -21.23
N ALA A 410 4.66 23.80 -21.77
CA ALA A 410 3.21 23.96 -21.72
C ALA A 410 2.69 24.01 -20.27
N ALA A 411 3.21 23.16 -19.38
CA ALA A 411 2.88 23.20 -17.97
C ALA A 411 3.36 24.50 -17.27
N GLU A 412 4.53 25.02 -17.61
CA GLU A 412 5.05 26.30 -17.08
C GLU A 412 4.20 27.49 -17.55
N ILE A 413 3.79 27.51 -18.83
CA ILE A 413 2.87 28.52 -19.36
C ILE A 413 1.54 28.46 -18.61
N MET A 414 0.97 27.26 -18.40
CA MET A 414 -0.26 27.10 -17.62
C MET A 414 -0.10 27.47 -16.14
N LEU A 415 1.06 27.22 -15.53
CA LEU A 415 1.33 27.63 -14.13
C LEU A 415 1.28 29.15 -13.95
N ALA A 416 1.69 29.90 -14.97
CA ALA A 416 1.64 31.35 -14.97
C ALA A 416 0.26 31.89 -15.37
N GLY A 417 -0.40 31.24 -16.34
CA GLY A 417 -1.56 31.79 -17.02
C GLY A 417 -2.90 31.10 -16.80
N GLY A 418 -2.97 30.00 -16.04
CA GLY A 418 -4.19 29.24 -15.80
C GLY A 418 -4.41 28.07 -16.75
N ILE A 419 -5.50 27.31 -16.51
CA ILE A 419 -5.89 26.15 -17.33
C ILE A 419 -7.13 26.51 -18.14
N PRO A 420 -7.01 26.65 -19.47
CA PRO A 420 -8.18 26.72 -20.35
C PRO A 420 -9.04 25.46 -20.25
N GLU A 421 -10.36 25.60 -20.33
CA GLU A 421 -11.30 24.47 -20.27
C GLU A 421 -10.94 23.31 -21.22
N PRO A 422 -10.57 23.54 -22.50
CA PRO A 422 -10.21 22.44 -23.42
C PRO A 422 -8.98 21.64 -23.00
N LEU A 423 -8.11 22.23 -22.17
CA LEU A 423 -6.84 21.64 -21.76
C LEU A 423 -6.91 20.94 -20.40
N LEU A 424 -8.01 21.10 -19.67
CA LEU A 424 -8.21 20.50 -18.36
C LEU A 424 -8.08 18.96 -18.38
N TYR A 425 -8.84 18.30 -19.25
CA TYR A 425 -8.86 16.83 -19.34
C TYR A 425 -7.54 16.25 -19.88
N PRO A 426 -6.89 16.88 -20.88
CA PRO A 426 -5.54 16.49 -21.25
C PRO A 426 -4.54 16.55 -20.10
N VAL A 427 -4.55 17.65 -19.33
CA VAL A 427 -3.68 17.83 -18.16
C VAL A 427 -3.94 16.77 -17.08
N LEU A 428 -5.22 16.46 -16.81
CA LEU A 428 -5.62 15.41 -15.85
C LEU A 428 -5.05 14.03 -16.23
N LEU A 429 -5.16 13.65 -17.51
CA LEU A 429 -4.69 12.36 -18.01
C LEU A 429 -3.17 12.27 -18.04
N LEU A 430 -2.47 13.34 -18.44
CA LEU A 430 -1.00 13.36 -18.48
C LEU A 430 -0.38 13.36 -17.09
N ASN A 431 -1.00 14.06 -16.14
CA ASN A 431 -0.61 13.99 -14.74
C ASN A 431 -0.74 12.56 -14.16
N ALA A 432 -1.64 11.73 -14.71
CA ALA A 432 -1.83 10.34 -14.26
C ALA A 432 -0.74 9.38 -14.80
N LEU A 433 0.10 9.82 -15.75
CA LEU A 433 1.21 9.03 -16.29
C LEU A 433 2.40 9.04 -15.33
N ARG A 434 2.78 7.85 -14.84
CA ARG A 434 3.90 7.70 -13.90
C ARG A 434 5.26 7.70 -14.61
N GLY A 435 6.27 8.23 -13.92
CA GLY A 435 7.67 8.12 -14.34
C GLY A 435 8.09 9.14 -15.41
N LYS A 436 7.24 10.11 -15.73
CA LYS A 436 7.50 11.17 -16.70
C LYS A 436 7.81 12.48 -16.01
N GLU A 437 8.85 13.20 -16.44
CA GLU A 437 9.31 14.43 -15.78
C GLU A 437 8.23 15.53 -15.80
N TYR A 438 7.48 15.63 -16.90
CA TYR A 438 6.39 16.59 -17.06
C TYR A 438 5.19 16.33 -16.12
N SER A 439 4.99 15.10 -15.63
CA SER A 439 3.87 14.79 -14.71
C SER A 439 3.91 15.64 -13.44
N THR A 440 5.11 15.91 -12.93
CA THR A 440 5.30 16.76 -11.73
C THR A 440 4.94 18.23 -11.97
N HIS A 441 5.09 18.71 -13.21
CA HIS A 441 4.74 20.07 -13.59
C HIS A 441 3.23 20.23 -13.72
N PHE A 442 2.56 19.29 -14.41
CA PHE A 442 1.10 19.27 -14.47
C PHE A 442 0.44 19.04 -13.12
N LYS A 443 1.09 18.29 -12.21
CA LYS A 443 0.62 18.20 -10.82
C LYS A 443 0.54 19.57 -10.14
N LYS A 444 1.55 20.43 -10.32
CA LYS A 444 1.55 21.79 -9.77
C LYS A 444 0.47 22.65 -10.42
N VAL A 445 0.25 22.51 -11.73
CA VAL A 445 -0.83 23.19 -12.47
C VAL A 445 -2.19 22.86 -11.85
N LEU A 446 -2.45 21.56 -11.62
CA LEU A 446 -3.69 21.09 -11.01
C LEU A 446 -3.81 21.50 -9.53
N GLU A 447 -2.73 21.50 -8.76
CA GLU A 447 -2.71 22.01 -7.37
C GLU A 447 -3.17 23.48 -7.31
N LYS A 448 -2.74 24.28 -8.28
CA LYS A 448 -2.97 25.72 -8.34
C LYS A 448 -4.36 26.10 -8.85
N TYR A 449 -4.89 25.39 -9.85
CA TYR A 449 -6.09 25.82 -10.58
C TYR A 449 -7.28 24.86 -10.52
N LEU A 450 -7.09 23.58 -10.17
CA LEU A 450 -8.19 22.63 -10.13
C LEU A 450 -9.10 22.87 -8.91
N PRO A 451 -10.43 22.93 -9.07
CA PRO A 451 -11.38 23.05 -7.96
C PRO A 451 -11.15 21.98 -6.88
N ARG A 452 -11.33 22.36 -5.60
CA ARG A 452 -11.04 21.51 -4.43
C ARG A 452 -11.63 20.11 -4.54
N LYS A 453 -12.94 20.00 -4.77
CA LYS A 453 -13.66 18.72 -4.83
C LYS A 453 -13.10 17.80 -5.92
N GLN A 454 -12.69 18.35 -7.05
CA GLN A 454 -12.07 17.60 -8.15
C GLN A 454 -10.62 17.21 -7.79
N TYR A 455 -9.84 18.12 -7.21
CA TYR A 455 -8.45 17.84 -6.83
C TYR A 455 -8.32 16.73 -5.79
N GLU A 456 -9.17 16.72 -4.76
CA GLU A 456 -9.17 15.67 -3.72
C GLU A 456 -9.42 14.26 -4.31
N VAL A 457 -10.30 14.17 -5.31
CA VAL A 457 -10.57 12.91 -6.02
C VAL A 457 -9.34 12.44 -6.79
N ILE A 458 -8.73 13.34 -7.57
CA ILE A 458 -7.56 13.01 -8.40
C ILE A 458 -6.34 12.66 -7.54
N GLN A 459 -6.12 13.37 -6.43
CA GLN A 459 -4.99 13.12 -5.53
C GLN A 459 -5.02 11.70 -4.95
N LYS A 460 -6.20 11.19 -4.58
CA LYS A 460 -6.37 9.81 -4.08
C LYS A 460 -5.97 8.77 -5.13
N GLN A 461 -6.30 9.02 -6.39
CA GLN A 461 -6.05 8.07 -7.50
C GLN A 461 -4.63 8.16 -8.08
N GLN A 462 -3.90 9.26 -7.91
CA GLN A 462 -2.49 9.37 -8.36
C GLN A 462 -1.59 8.26 -7.77
N LYS A 463 -1.76 7.93 -6.48
CA LYS A 463 -1.07 6.80 -5.82
C LYS A 463 -1.50 5.43 -6.35
N ALA A 464 -2.53 5.35 -7.19
CA ALA A 464 -3.01 4.13 -7.83
C ALA A 464 -2.72 4.03 -9.34
N GLY A 465 -2.37 5.14 -10.00
CA GLY A 465 -1.86 5.18 -11.39
C GLY A 465 -2.92 5.52 -12.44
N PHE A 466 -2.50 5.51 -13.71
CA PHE A 466 -3.29 5.94 -14.86
C PHE A 466 -4.69 5.30 -14.93
N TYR A 467 -4.76 3.97 -14.89
CA TYR A 467 -6.02 3.24 -15.08
C TYR A 467 -7.07 3.57 -14.02
N LYS A 468 -6.69 3.65 -12.75
CA LYS A 468 -7.63 4.04 -11.68
C LYS A 468 -8.08 5.49 -11.81
N THR A 469 -7.19 6.37 -12.29
CA THR A 469 -7.54 7.77 -12.55
C THR A 469 -8.57 7.86 -13.68
N VAL A 470 -8.38 7.12 -14.78
CA VAL A 470 -9.35 7.05 -15.88
C VAL A 470 -10.68 6.46 -15.40
N ASP A 471 -10.67 5.37 -14.63
CA ASP A 471 -11.90 4.82 -14.04
C ASP A 471 -12.67 5.85 -13.22
N GLU A 472 -11.97 6.67 -12.43
CA GLU A 472 -12.58 7.72 -11.62
C GLU A 472 -13.16 8.84 -12.48
N LEU A 473 -12.43 9.31 -13.50
CA LEU A 473 -12.91 10.34 -14.44
C LEU A 473 -14.18 9.90 -15.21
N PHE A 474 -14.32 8.60 -15.50
CA PHE A 474 -15.50 8.05 -16.18
C PHE A 474 -16.70 7.78 -15.27
N LYS A 475 -16.50 7.73 -13.95
CA LYS A 475 -17.56 7.34 -12.98
C LYS A 475 -18.01 8.51 -12.10
N ASN A 476 -17.12 9.43 -11.78
CA ASN A 476 -17.37 10.46 -10.80
C ASN A 476 -18.08 11.67 -11.44
N PRO A 477 -19.25 12.09 -10.92
CA PRO A 477 -20.07 13.13 -11.55
C PRO A 477 -19.43 14.52 -11.56
N LEU A 478 -18.29 14.72 -10.86
CA LEU A 478 -17.53 15.95 -10.91
C LEU A 478 -16.75 16.14 -12.22
N PHE A 479 -16.68 15.14 -13.09
CA PHE A 479 -15.93 15.18 -14.35
C PHE A 479 -16.81 14.82 -15.54
N SER A 480 -16.55 15.44 -16.70
CA SER A 480 -17.22 15.10 -17.96
C SER A 480 -16.64 13.83 -18.56
N VAL A 481 -17.48 12.83 -18.72
CA VAL A 481 -17.14 11.57 -19.39
C VAL A 481 -16.78 11.80 -20.86
N VAL A 482 -17.52 12.71 -21.53
CA VAL A 482 -17.33 13.04 -22.95
C VAL A 482 -15.97 13.71 -23.17
N GLU A 483 -15.63 14.70 -22.34
CA GLU A 483 -14.35 15.40 -22.49
C GLU A 483 -13.16 14.54 -22.06
N THR A 484 -13.35 13.64 -21.09
CA THR A 484 -12.36 12.61 -20.77
C THR A 484 -12.12 11.68 -21.97
N ALA A 485 -13.17 11.24 -22.65
CA ALA A 485 -13.08 10.43 -23.85
C ALA A 485 -12.37 11.17 -24.98
N ARG A 486 -12.78 12.41 -25.28
CA ARG A 486 -12.17 13.26 -26.31
C ARG A 486 -10.68 13.49 -26.06
N ALA A 487 -10.33 13.89 -24.84
CA ALA A 487 -8.94 14.13 -24.45
C ALA A 487 -8.11 12.84 -24.51
N GLY A 488 -8.63 11.73 -24.00
CA GLY A 488 -7.91 10.46 -24.01
C GLY A 488 -7.71 9.90 -25.42
N LEU A 489 -8.72 9.98 -26.27
CA LEU A 489 -8.61 9.49 -27.64
C LEU A 489 -7.68 10.36 -28.48
N SER A 490 -7.70 11.68 -28.31
CA SER A 490 -6.79 12.59 -29.03
C SER A 490 -5.35 12.51 -28.52
N LEU A 491 -5.15 12.52 -27.19
CA LEU A 491 -3.82 12.38 -26.60
C LEU A 491 -3.19 11.06 -27.01
N PHE A 492 -3.89 9.94 -26.86
CA PHE A 492 -3.27 8.64 -27.06
C PHE A 492 -3.47 8.08 -28.48
N ALA A 493 -3.96 8.92 -29.42
CA ALA A 493 -4.15 8.56 -30.82
C ALA A 493 -2.85 8.03 -31.45
N LEU A 494 -2.99 6.92 -32.17
CA LEU A 494 -1.92 6.14 -32.77
C LEU A 494 -1.59 6.67 -34.18
N ASP A 495 -0.91 7.79 -34.33
CA ASP A 495 -0.44 8.21 -35.68
C ASP A 495 1.08 8.42 -35.77
N GLU A 496 1.74 8.92 -34.71
CA GLU A 496 3.21 9.11 -34.71
C GLU A 496 3.95 8.54 -33.50
N ARG A 497 3.33 8.47 -32.32
CA ARG A 497 4.00 8.07 -31.06
C ARG A 497 4.49 6.62 -31.04
N THR A 498 3.87 5.76 -31.82
CA THR A 498 4.21 4.34 -31.94
C THR A 498 5.08 4.02 -33.17
N ARG A 499 5.22 4.97 -34.12
CA ARG A 499 5.98 4.76 -35.36
C ARG A 499 7.46 5.12 -35.22
N GLN A 500 7.82 6.12 -34.41
CA GLN A 500 9.22 6.58 -34.33
C GLN A 500 10.06 5.93 -33.22
N VAL A 501 9.46 5.25 -32.25
CA VAL A 501 10.21 4.71 -31.12
C VAL A 501 10.25 3.18 -31.22
N GLY A 502 11.32 2.66 -31.84
CA GLY A 502 11.70 1.25 -31.82
C GLY A 502 12.11 0.72 -30.44
N SER A 503 11.47 1.17 -29.36
CA SER A 503 11.72 0.68 -28.00
C SER A 503 10.39 0.44 -27.28
N ASN A 504 10.11 -0.81 -26.94
CA ASN A 504 9.41 -1.36 -25.75
C ASN A 504 8.31 -0.57 -24.99
N ASP A 505 7.76 0.54 -25.48
CA ASP A 505 6.83 1.39 -24.73
C ASP A 505 5.37 0.91 -24.94
N HIS A 506 5.14 -0.36 -24.57
CA HIS A 506 3.81 -1.01 -24.55
C HIS A 506 2.77 -0.28 -23.68
N ASN A 507 3.15 0.76 -22.93
CA ASN A 507 2.28 1.47 -22.01
C ASN A 507 1.30 2.42 -22.72
N PHE A 508 1.73 3.25 -23.67
CA PHE A 508 0.84 4.20 -24.35
C PHE A 508 -0.26 3.49 -25.14
N TYR A 509 0.09 2.38 -25.80
CA TYR A 509 -0.88 1.54 -26.50
C TYR A 509 -1.92 0.95 -25.54
N ARG A 510 -1.49 0.39 -24.40
CA ARG A 510 -2.39 -0.15 -23.38
C ARG A 510 -3.29 0.93 -22.77
N GLN A 511 -2.77 2.15 -22.60
CA GLN A 511 -3.52 3.31 -22.10
C GLN A 511 -4.59 3.76 -23.09
N PHE A 512 -4.26 3.88 -24.39
CA PHE A 512 -5.24 4.17 -25.44
C PHE A 512 -6.35 3.12 -25.47
N HIS A 513 -5.98 1.85 -25.51
CA HIS A 513 -6.92 0.74 -25.56
C HIS A 513 -7.85 0.72 -24.34
N TYR A 514 -7.31 1.03 -23.16
CA TYR A 514 -8.11 1.13 -21.95
C TYR A 514 -9.11 2.28 -22.00
N ILE A 515 -8.74 3.45 -22.51
CA ILE A 515 -9.67 4.57 -22.71
C ILE A 515 -10.78 4.15 -23.67
N VAL A 516 -10.45 3.57 -24.83
CA VAL A 516 -11.42 3.05 -25.80
C VAL A 516 -12.41 2.10 -25.13
N LYS A 517 -11.90 1.16 -24.30
CA LYS A 517 -12.74 0.25 -23.52
C LYS A 517 -13.70 0.99 -22.59
N ARG A 518 -13.22 2.01 -21.85
CA ARG A 518 -14.06 2.81 -20.95
C ARG A 518 -15.12 3.61 -21.70
N CYS A 519 -14.80 4.12 -22.90
CA CYS A 519 -15.75 4.79 -23.78
C CYS A 519 -16.92 3.89 -24.19
N PHE A 520 -16.63 2.64 -24.61
CA PHE A 520 -17.70 1.69 -24.97
C PHE A 520 -18.55 1.27 -23.77
N VAL A 521 -17.95 1.14 -22.59
CA VAL A 521 -18.69 0.86 -21.35
C VAL A 521 -19.61 2.02 -20.97
N ALA A 522 -19.19 3.26 -21.21
CA ALA A 522 -20.00 4.45 -20.92
C ALA A 522 -21.19 4.63 -21.87
N GLY A 523 -21.11 4.10 -23.11
CA GLY A 523 -22.16 4.23 -24.12
C GLY A 523 -22.25 5.64 -24.72
N GLY A 524 -23.27 5.90 -25.56
CA GLY A 524 -23.59 7.22 -26.10
C GLY A 524 -22.43 7.92 -26.86
N ASP A 525 -22.27 9.22 -26.62
CA ASP A 525 -21.26 10.05 -27.29
C ASP A 525 -19.80 9.57 -27.08
N PRO A 526 -19.36 9.16 -25.87
CA PRO A 526 -18.05 8.54 -25.69
C PRO A 526 -17.79 7.35 -26.61
N ALA A 527 -18.76 6.44 -26.76
CA ALA A 527 -18.65 5.28 -27.63
C ALA A 527 -18.55 5.67 -29.11
N ARG A 528 -19.32 6.69 -29.54
CA ARG A 528 -19.22 7.27 -30.88
C ARG A 528 -17.84 7.86 -31.15
N LEU A 529 -17.27 8.63 -30.21
CA LEU A 529 -15.93 9.20 -30.34
C LEU A 529 -14.86 8.10 -30.45
N ALA A 530 -14.97 7.04 -29.65
CA ALA A 530 -14.04 5.91 -29.71
C ALA A 530 -14.11 5.17 -31.05
N TYR A 531 -15.31 4.98 -31.58
CA TYR A 531 -15.52 4.38 -32.91
C TYR A 531 -14.91 5.26 -34.03
N GLN A 532 -15.12 6.57 -33.98
CA GLN A 532 -14.53 7.51 -34.94
C GLN A 532 -12.99 7.48 -34.89
N ALA A 533 -12.41 7.54 -33.69
CA ALA A 533 -10.96 7.47 -33.50
C ALA A 533 -10.37 6.14 -34.01
N GLN A 534 -11.11 5.03 -33.91
CA GLN A 534 -10.70 3.73 -34.47
C GLN A 534 -10.76 3.71 -36.02
N LEU A 535 -11.70 4.41 -36.64
CA LEU A 535 -11.82 4.51 -38.09
C LEU A 535 -10.75 5.43 -38.70
N GLU A 536 -10.43 6.53 -38.02
CA GLU A 536 -9.41 7.50 -38.44
C GLU A 536 -7.98 6.95 -38.26
N GLY A 537 -7.78 6.07 -37.27
CA GLY A 537 -6.54 5.33 -37.02
C GLY A 537 -6.24 4.24 -38.06
N THR A 538 -5.87 4.63 -39.27
CA THR A 538 -5.41 3.71 -40.34
C THR A 538 -4.03 3.13 -40.03
N THR A 539 -3.96 2.16 -39.11
CA THR A 539 -3.09 0.95 -39.15
C THR A 539 -3.35 0.05 -37.93
N LEU A 540 -4.61 -0.40 -37.77
CA LEU A 540 -4.99 -1.50 -36.88
C LEU A 540 -4.66 -2.89 -37.49
N ASN A 541 -3.50 -3.03 -38.14
CA ASN A 541 -3.02 -4.31 -38.69
C ASN A 541 -1.98 -5.00 -37.79
N VAL A 542 -1.68 -4.45 -36.62
CA VAL A 542 -0.80 -5.09 -35.63
C VAL A 542 -1.51 -5.05 -34.29
N LEU A 543 -2.38 -6.04 -34.03
CA LEU A 543 -2.75 -6.61 -32.72
C LEU A 543 -4.05 -7.41 -32.85
N PHE A 544 -4.02 -8.44 -33.70
CA PHE A 544 -4.97 -9.56 -33.68
C PHE A 544 -4.26 -10.87 -33.28
N SER A 545 -3.26 -10.79 -32.38
CA SER A 545 -2.47 -11.96 -31.98
C SER A 545 -2.66 -12.39 -30.52
N ASP A 546 -3.49 -11.71 -29.72
CA ASP A 546 -3.84 -12.15 -28.37
C ASP A 546 -5.38 -12.23 -28.23
N ASP A 547 -5.92 -13.35 -28.71
CA ASP A 547 -7.33 -13.77 -28.64
C ASP A 547 -7.88 -13.98 -27.21
N SER A 548 -7.15 -13.57 -26.17
CA SER A 548 -7.53 -13.84 -24.77
C SER A 548 -8.32 -12.72 -24.09
N PHE A 549 -8.33 -11.49 -24.61
CA PHE A 549 -8.81 -10.32 -23.85
C PHE A 549 -10.23 -9.83 -24.19
N PHE A 550 -10.71 -10.01 -25.43
CA PHE A 550 -12.06 -9.58 -25.83
C PHE A 550 -13.17 -10.58 -25.51
N GLY A 551 -12.85 -11.83 -25.16
CA GLY A 551 -13.83 -12.87 -24.85
C GLY A 551 -14.61 -12.71 -23.54
N LYS A 552 -14.54 -11.57 -22.83
CA LYS A 552 -15.10 -11.40 -21.48
C LYS A 552 -15.97 -10.16 -21.21
N PHE A 553 -16.25 -9.28 -22.18
CA PHE A 553 -17.07 -8.09 -21.91
C PHE A 553 -18.40 -8.09 -22.67
N LYS A 554 -19.49 -8.29 -21.90
CA LYS A 554 -20.87 -7.96 -22.27
C LYS A 554 -21.01 -6.43 -22.33
N LEU A 555 -21.45 -5.87 -23.45
CA LEU A 555 -22.00 -4.51 -23.49
C LEU A 555 -23.34 -4.49 -22.71
N PRO A 556 -23.59 -3.53 -21.81
CA PRO A 556 -24.94 -3.32 -21.28
C PRO A 556 -25.85 -2.88 -22.43
N VAL A 557 -26.92 -3.63 -22.67
CA VAL A 557 -27.85 -3.44 -23.80
C VAL A 557 -28.85 -2.29 -23.56
N GLU A 558 -28.75 -1.57 -22.44
CA GLU A 558 -29.88 -0.76 -21.96
C GLU A 558 -29.90 0.71 -22.39
N ILE A 559 -28.92 1.24 -23.14
CA ILE A 559 -29.01 2.63 -23.60
C ILE A 559 -28.48 2.79 -25.04
N LEU A 560 -29.32 2.44 -26.00
CA LEU A 560 -29.31 3.06 -27.32
C LEU A 560 -30.73 3.53 -27.59
N GLU A 561 -30.96 4.85 -27.55
CA GLU A 561 -32.20 5.42 -28.07
C GLU A 561 -32.31 5.14 -29.58
N PHE A 562 -33.53 4.87 -30.01
CA PHE A 562 -33.93 4.23 -31.27
C PHE A 562 -33.33 4.89 -32.54
N GLU A 563 -32.96 6.18 -32.50
CA GLU A 563 -32.33 6.90 -33.61
C GLU A 563 -30.85 6.55 -33.84
N GLN A 564 -30.12 6.02 -32.84
CA GLN A 564 -28.72 5.61 -33.03
C GLN A 564 -28.58 4.20 -33.60
N ILE A 565 -29.62 3.36 -33.47
CA ILE A 565 -29.72 2.07 -34.16
C ILE A 565 -29.81 2.29 -35.68
N GLU A 566 -30.41 3.38 -36.14
CA GLU A 566 -30.48 3.74 -37.57
C GLU A 566 -29.10 4.01 -38.20
N LYS A 567 -28.10 4.45 -37.42
CA LYS A 567 -26.73 4.60 -37.92
C LYS A 567 -25.91 3.31 -37.84
N ILE A 568 -26.29 2.35 -37.00
CA ILE A 568 -25.75 0.98 -37.06
C ILE A 568 -26.36 0.22 -38.26
N ILE A 569 -27.56 0.59 -38.70
CA ILE A 569 -28.12 0.21 -40.00
C ILE A 569 -27.29 0.77 -41.17
N CYS A 570 -26.30 1.67 -40.98
CA CYS A 570 -25.32 1.97 -42.04
C CYS A 570 -24.50 0.74 -42.46
N ALA A 571 -24.43 -0.33 -41.66
CA ALA A 571 -23.94 -1.63 -42.13
C ALA A 571 -24.81 -2.19 -43.27
N GLN A 572 -26.13 -1.93 -43.28
CA GLN A 572 -27.04 -2.28 -44.38
C GLN A 572 -26.74 -1.47 -45.66
N SER A 573 -26.33 -0.19 -45.53
CA SER A 573 -25.92 0.62 -46.69
C SER A 573 -24.60 0.15 -47.29
N VAL A 574 -23.63 -0.24 -46.45
CA VAL A 574 -22.36 -0.85 -46.87
C VAL A 574 -22.60 -2.23 -47.48
N ILE A 575 -23.52 -3.03 -46.92
CA ILE A 575 -23.93 -4.32 -47.50
C ILE A 575 -24.63 -4.13 -48.85
N ASN A 576 -25.49 -3.12 -49.02
CA ASN A 576 -26.18 -2.83 -50.28
C ASN A 576 -25.23 -2.25 -51.34
N GLU A 577 -24.28 -1.41 -50.95
CA GLU A 577 -23.25 -0.84 -51.82
C GLU A 577 -22.24 -1.92 -52.25
N VAL A 578 -21.85 -2.83 -51.33
CA VAL A 578 -21.01 -4.00 -51.61
C VAL A 578 -21.75 -5.05 -52.46
N ALA A 579 -23.06 -5.24 -52.26
CA ALA A 579 -23.89 -6.13 -53.08
C ALA A 579 -24.05 -5.65 -54.54
N SER A 580 -23.97 -4.33 -54.78
CA SER A 580 -24.07 -3.74 -56.12
C SER A 580 -22.78 -3.88 -56.95
N ASN A 581 -21.64 -4.23 -56.32
CA ASN A 581 -20.33 -4.25 -56.97
C ASN A 581 -19.70 -5.66 -56.98
N GLN A 582 -19.98 -6.42 -58.05
CA GLN A 582 -19.50 -7.81 -58.23
C GLN A 582 -17.96 -7.97 -58.13
N LYS A 583 -17.19 -6.89 -58.30
CA LYS A 583 -15.72 -6.92 -58.23
C LYS A 583 -15.21 -7.00 -56.78
N THR A 584 -15.98 -6.45 -55.82
CA THR A 584 -15.64 -6.43 -54.38
C THR A 584 -15.99 -7.77 -53.72
N LEU A 585 -17.10 -8.41 -54.13
CA LEU A 585 -17.51 -9.75 -53.65
C LEU A 585 -16.48 -10.85 -53.94
N LYS A 586 -15.75 -10.77 -55.06
CA LYS A 586 -14.70 -11.73 -55.42
C LYS A 586 -13.41 -11.58 -54.59
N LYS A 587 -13.17 -10.40 -54.00
CA LYS A 587 -11.98 -10.13 -53.17
C LYS A 587 -12.17 -10.55 -51.71
N MET A 588 -13.41 -10.58 -51.21
CA MET A 588 -13.73 -11.02 -49.84
C MET A 588 -14.02 -12.52 -49.79
N LYS A 589 -12.98 -13.35 -49.90
CA LYS A 589 -13.03 -14.75 -49.45
C LYS A 589 -13.06 -14.77 -47.92
N ASN A 590 -14.23 -14.55 -47.31
CA ASN A 590 -14.72 -15.23 -46.09
C ASN A 590 -15.86 -14.44 -45.41
N LEU A 591 -17.02 -14.39 -46.04
CA LEU A 591 -18.29 -14.03 -45.37
C LEU A 591 -18.62 -14.96 -44.18
N LYS A 592 -18.00 -16.15 -44.14
CA LYS A 592 -18.03 -17.09 -43.02
C LYS A 592 -17.44 -16.52 -41.72
N GLU A 593 -16.39 -15.69 -41.80
CA GLU A 593 -15.73 -15.13 -40.61
C GLU A 593 -16.59 -14.06 -39.93
N LEU A 594 -17.36 -13.28 -40.68
CA LEU A 594 -18.25 -12.25 -40.11
C LEU A 594 -19.42 -12.86 -39.32
N VAL A 595 -19.98 -13.97 -39.82
CA VAL A 595 -21.07 -14.69 -39.14
C VAL A 595 -20.55 -15.48 -37.93
N LEU A 596 -19.35 -16.07 -38.03
CA LEU A 596 -18.66 -16.69 -36.90
C LEU A 596 -18.37 -15.67 -35.79
N TYR A 597 -18.04 -14.43 -36.11
CA TYR A 597 -17.80 -13.36 -35.12
C TYR A 597 -19.07 -12.99 -34.33
N HIS A 598 -20.25 -13.02 -34.98
CA HIS A 598 -21.53 -12.73 -34.31
C HIS A 598 -21.94 -13.86 -33.35
N PHE A 599 -21.58 -15.12 -33.66
CA PHE A 599 -21.93 -16.29 -32.85
C PHE A 599 -20.88 -16.66 -31.79
N ALA A 600 -19.58 -16.48 -32.06
CA ALA A 600 -18.48 -16.80 -31.13
C ALA A 600 -18.44 -15.84 -29.92
N ALA A 601 -18.97 -14.62 -30.05
CA ALA A 601 -19.07 -13.66 -28.94
C ALA A 601 -20.09 -14.08 -27.86
N LYS A 602 -20.85 -15.17 -28.05
CA LYS A 602 -21.96 -15.57 -27.16
C LYS A 602 -21.92 -17.01 -26.63
N SER A 603 -20.90 -17.82 -26.96
CA SER A 603 -20.91 -19.25 -26.63
C SER A 603 -20.17 -19.66 -25.36
N ASN A 604 -19.56 -18.73 -24.62
CA ASN A 604 -18.97 -19.07 -23.33
C ASN A 604 -19.86 -18.55 -22.21
N TYR A 605 -20.43 -19.50 -21.47
CA TYR A 605 -21.26 -19.41 -20.28
C TYR A 605 -22.79 -19.55 -20.44
N TYR A 606 -23.30 -20.64 -19.85
CA TYR A 606 -24.56 -20.80 -19.09
C TYR A 606 -25.66 -21.72 -19.65
N THR A 607 -26.20 -22.48 -18.69
CA THR A 607 -27.23 -23.52 -18.69
C THR A 607 -28.65 -22.95 -18.51
N ASP A 608 -29.02 -21.89 -19.23
CA ASP A 608 -30.32 -21.23 -19.05
C ASP A 608 -31.34 -21.59 -20.15
N VAL A 609 -32.41 -22.28 -19.76
CA VAL A 609 -33.41 -22.90 -20.66
C VAL A 609 -34.19 -21.85 -21.49
N GLN A 610 -34.37 -20.62 -20.97
CA GLN A 610 -35.02 -19.56 -21.74
C GLN A 610 -34.17 -19.06 -22.91
N TYR A 611 -32.84 -19.15 -22.80
CA TYR A 611 -31.92 -18.66 -23.82
C TYR A 611 -31.78 -19.63 -24.98
N ILE A 612 -31.82 -20.94 -24.71
CA ILE A 612 -31.87 -21.99 -25.75
C ILE A 612 -33.09 -21.80 -26.65
N LYS A 613 -34.22 -21.42 -26.08
CA LYS A 613 -35.47 -21.17 -26.82
C LYS A 613 -35.34 -20.00 -27.79
N LYS A 614 -34.72 -18.91 -27.34
CA LYS A 614 -34.46 -17.72 -28.17
C LYS A 614 -33.43 -17.98 -29.28
N LEU A 615 -32.41 -18.80 -28.98
CA LEU A 615 -31.40 -19.21 -29.97
C LEU A 615 -32.00 -20.07 -31.09
N GLN A 616 -32.99 -20.90 -30.74
CA GLN A 616 -33.75 -21.68 -31.72
C GLN A 616 -34.61 -20.77 -32.62
N GLU A 617 -35.22 -19.72 -32.07
CA GLU A 617 -36.00 -18.73 -32.82
C GLU A 617 -35.13 -17.93 -33.81
N ASP A 618 -33.96 -17.46 -33.39
CA ASP A 618 -33.02 -16.71 -34.25
C ASP A 618 -32.49 -17.57 -35.40
N VAL A 619 -32.22 -18.86 -35.16
CA VAL A 619 -31.77 -19.79 -36.20
C VAL A 619 -32.89 -20.12 -37.20
N ILE A 620 -34.15 -20.17 -36.75
CA ILE A 620 -35.31 -20.31 -37.65
C ILE A 620 -35.40 -19.08 -38.57
N LEU A 621 -35.23 -17.87 -38.02
CA LEU A 621 -35.27 -16.62 -38.78
C LEU A 621 -34.14 -16.53 -39.81
N LEU A 622 -32.93 -16.99 -39.45
CA LEU A 622 -31.78 -17.02 -40.36
C LEU A 622 -31.98 -18.00 -41.52
N LYS A 623 -32.58 -19.17 -41.26
CA LYS A 623 -32.91 -20.14 -42.31
C LYS A 623 -33.99 -19.63 -43.26
N GLN A 624 -34.94 -18.83 -42.77
CA GLN A 624 -35.98 -18.22 -43.58
C GLN A 624 -35.41 -17.14 -44.52
N ASN A 625 -34.50 -16.31 -44.03
CA ASN A 625 -33.91 -15.23 -44.81
C ASN A 625 -32.76 -15.67 -45.73
N PHE A 626 -32.07 -16.77 -45.38
CA PHE A 626 -30.92 -17.29 -46.14
C PHE A 626 -31.04 -18.82 -46.35
N PRO A 627 -31.99 -19.28 -47.18
CA PRO A 627 -32.33 -20.71 -47.32
C PRO A 627 -31.23 -21.58 -47.93
N HIS A 628 -30.20 -20.96 -48.51
CA HIS A 628 -29.05 -21.62 -49.13
C HIS A 628 -27.88 -21.86 -48.15
N LEU A 629 -27.97 -21.36 -46.91
CA LEU A 629 -26.99 -21.65 -45.85
C LEU A 629 -27.42 -22.89 -45.05
N GLN A 630 -26.57 -23.92 -45.01
CA GLN A 630 -26.76 -25.05 -44.09
C GLN A 630 -26.32 -24.66 -42.69
N ILE A 631 -27.30 -24.36 -41.82
CA ILE A 631 -27.07 -24.03 -40.41
C ILE A 631 -27.57 -25.19 -39.53
N THR A 632 -26.65 -25.84 -38.81
CA THR A 632 -26.95 -26.92 -37.86
C THR A 632 -26.56 -26.49 -36.45
N LEU A 633 -27.48 -26.65 -35.51
CA LEU A 633 -27.23 -26.46 -34.07
C LEU A 633 -26.76 -27.80 -33.51
N GLN A 634 -25.52 -27.88 -33.03
CA GLN A 634 -25.02 -29.01 -32.25
C GLN A 634 -24.90 -28.60 -30.80
N THR A 635 -25.56 -29.34 -29.92
CA THR A 635 -25.39 -29.26 -28.47
C THR A 635 -24.28 -30.22 -28.07
N TYR A 636 -23.23 -29.70 -27.41
CA TYR A 636 -22.15 -30.50 -26.82
C TYR A 636 -22.41 -30.82 -25.36
#